data_AF-A0A6G2DNA8-F1
#
_entry.id   AF-A0A6G2DNA8-F1
#
_cell.length_a   1.000
_cell.length_b   1.000
_cell.length_c   1.000
_cell.angle_alpha   90.00
_cell.angle_beta   90.00
_cell.angle_gamma   90.00
#
_symmetry.space_group_name_H-M   'P 1'
#
loop_
_entity.id
_entity.type
_entity.pdbx_description
1 polymer ?
#
loop_
_entity_poly.entity_id
_entity_poly.type
_entity_poly.pdbx_seq_one_letter_code
_entity_poly.pdbx_strand_id
1 'polypeptide(L)'
;LLGSEYIRYRGLVSNPDVTYLDDIICKHNDGFTIYSKEKEKYLVYINQTHIKRRVIFTILHELAHIAAHFNTGRSNEVALACANNYQSNPLEIEANVMASLFYINNERMVWHLKNKHSYEQIKQANTISDNALFNRLVDFVHYRILSYDEHLLDDQQQRRAAIDLVTKYKRGNNILQEYYD
;
A
#
# COMPACT_ATOMS: atom_id res chain seq x y z
N LEU A 1 15.81 -26.41 -1.08
CA LEU A 1 16.01 -25.13 -0.37
C LEU A 1 17.29 -24.54 -0.89
N LEU A 2 17.21 -23.41 -1.59
CA LEU A 2 18.39 -22.67 -2.02
C LEU A 2 18.94 -21.89 -0.82
N GLY A 3 20.22 -21.54 -0.85
CA GLY A 3 20.80 -20.77 0.23
C GLY A 3 20.33 -19.31 0.20
N SER A 4 20.52 -18.62 1.33
CA SER A 4 20.12 -17.22 1.53
C SER A 4 20.88 -16.22 0.66
N GLU A 5 21.90 -16.68 -0.10
CA GLU A 5 22.67 -15.90 -1.04
C GLU A 5 21.83 -15.27 -2.15
N TYR A 6 20.74 -15.93 -2.56
CA TYR A 6 19.84 -15.48 -3.62
C TYR A 6 18.82 -14.42 -3.17
N ILE A 7 18.81 -14.06 -1.88
CA ILE A 7 17.94 -13.02 -1.34
C ILE A 7 18.58 -11.65 -1.60
N ARG A 8 17.96 -10.87 -2.48
CA ARG A 8 18.45 -9.55 -2.88
C ARG A 8 18.35 -8.53 -1.76
N TYR A 9 17.22 -8.52 -1.04
CA TYR A 9 16.94 -7.53 0.01
C TYR A 9 16.98 -8.17 1.39
N ARG A 10 18.19 -8.50 1.84
CA ARG A 10 18.43 -9.12 3.16
C ARG A 10 17.95 -8.22 4.31
N GLY A 11 17.43 -8.85 5.36
CA GLY A 11 16.95 -8.17 6.57
C GLY A 11 15.58 -7.49 6.45
N LEU A 12 14.88 -7.62 5.31
CA LEU A 12 13.49 -7.12 5.20
C LEU A 12 12.49 -7.95 6.01
N VAL A 13 12.72 -9.26 6.11
CA VAL A 13 11.87 -10.19 6.86
C VAL A 13 12.76 -11.13 7.67
N SER A 14 12.25 -11.62 8.80
CA SER A 14 12.88 -12.67 9.57
C SER A 14 12.58 -14.03 8.91
N ASN A 15 13.60 -14.89 8.81
CA ASN A 15 13.52 -16.25 8.25
C ASN A 15 12.99 -16.35 6.80
N PRO A 16 13.56 -15.60 5.84
CA PRO A 16 13.20 -15.76 4.43
C PRO A 16 13.64 -17.13 3.88
N ASP A 17 12.84 -17.66 2.96
CA ASP A 17 13.15 -18.84 2.16
C ASP A 17 13.16 -18.46 0.67
N VAL A 18 13.88 -19.23 -0.17
CA VAL A 18 14.01 -18.99 -1.60
C VAL A 18 13.52 -20.21 -2.37
N THR A 19 12.58 -19.96 -3.28
CA THR A 19 12.16 -20.92 -4.30
C THR A 19 12.13 -20.25 -5.66
N TYR A 20 12.45 -21.02 -6.70
CA TYR A 20 12.17 -20.61 -8.07
C TYR A 20 10.71 -20.95 -8.41
N LEU A 21 10.09 -20.05 -9.16
CA LEU A 21 8.79 -20.25 -9.79
C LEU A 21 8.95 -20.03 -11.29
N ASP A 22 7.99 -20.55 -12.04
CA ASP A 22 7.98 -20.42 -13.49
C ASP A 22 8.01 -18.96 -13.93
N ASP A 23 8.76 -18.66 -14.99
CA ASP A 23 8.96 -17.31 -15.50
C ASP A 23 7.64 -16.60 -15.82
N ILE A 24 6.64 -17.38 -16.26
CA ILE A 24 5.29 -16.88 -16.54
C ILE A 24 4.65 -16.34 -15.27
N ILE A 25 4.78 -17.01 -14.13
CA ILE A 25 4.20 -16.56 -12.85
C ILE A 25 4.90 -15.28 -12.40
N CYS A 26 6.24 -15.26 -12.47
CA CYS A 26 7.06 -14.11 -12.08
C CYS A 26 6.83 -12.87 -12.97
N LYS A 27 6.49 -13.05 -14.26
CA LYS A 27 6.23 -11.94 -15.18
C LYS A 27 4.90 -11.23 -14.93
N HIS A 28 3.93 -11.90 -14.31
CA HIS A 28 2.57 -11.39 -14.15
C HIS A 28 2.23 -11.02 -12.69
N ASN A 29 3.09 -11.34 -11.72
CA ASN A 29 2.81 -11.09 -10.32
C ASN A 29 4.00 -10.43 -9.60
N ASP A 30 3.74 -9.29 -8.97
CA ASP A 30 4.70 -8.63 -8.07
C ASP A 30 4.83 -9.44 -6.75
N GLY A 31 3.76 -10.12 -6.33
CA GLY A 31 3.69 -11.04 -5.19
C GLY A 31 2.37 -11.81 -5.20
N PHE A 32 2.26 -12.82 -4.33
CA PHE A 32 1.00 -13.51 -4.05
C PHE A 32 1.05 -14.25 -2.72
N THR A 33 -0.12 -14.56 -2.17
CA THR A 33 -0.27 -15.27 -0.89
C THR A 33 -1.09 -16.54 -1.06
N ILE A 34 -0.64 -17.62 -0.43
CA ILE A 34 -1.39 -18.89 -0.34
C ILE A 34 -1.41 -19.39 1.10
N TYR A 35 -2.44 -20.16 1.47
CA TYR A 35 -2.45 -20.90 2.73
C TYR A 35 -1.84 -22.30 2.54
N SER A 36 -0.77 -22.61 3.25
CA SER A 36 -0.19 -23.95 3.30
C SER A 36 -0.80 -24.73 4.45
N LYS A 37 -1.63 -25.73 4.13
CA LYS A 37 -2.20 -26.65 5.12
C LYS A 37 -1.12 -27.46 5.85
N GLU A 38 -0.11 -27.92 5.12
CA GLU A 38 1.01 -28.70 5.69
C GLU A 38 1.79 -27.91 6.76
N LYS A 39 2.01 -26.61 6.51
CA LYS A 39 2.76 -25.73 7.42
C LYS A 39 1.86 -25.00 8.42
N GLU A 40 0.54 -25.16 8.30
CA GLU A 40 -0.51 -24.40 8.99
C GLU A 40 -0.27 -22.87 8.98
N LYS A 41 0.24 -22.34 7.86
CA LYS A 41 0.69 -20.94 7.74
C LYS A 41 0.37 -20.36 6.37
N TYR A 42 0.18 -19.05 6.33
CA TYR A 42 0.20 -18.28 5.08
C TYR A 42 1.64 -18.16 4.57
N LEU A 43 1.82 -18.48 3.29
CA LEU A 43 3.08 -18.32 2.57
C LEU A 43 2.93 -17.14 1.63
N VAL A 44 3.80 -16.14 1.82
CA VAL A 44 3.85 -14.93 1.02
C VAL A 44 5.03 -15.03 0.07
N TYR A 45 4.74 -15.03 -1.23
CA TYR A 45 5.71 -15.07 -2.30
C TYR A 45 5.94 -13.66 -2.83
N ILE A 46 7.20 -13.26 -2.95
CA ILE A 46 7.58 -11.89 -3.31
C ILE A 46 8.56 -11.91 -4.47
N ASN A 47 8.22 -11.21 -5.54
CA ASN A 47 9.11 -11.03 -6.69
C ASN A 47 10.18 -9.99 -6.38
N GLN A 48 11.43 -10.43 -6.15
CA GLN A 48 12.54 -9.54 -5.79
C GLN A 48 13.26 -8.89 -7.00
N THR A 49 12.75 -9.08 -8.21
CA THR A 49 13.29 -8.41 -9.42
C THR A 49 13.03 -6.91 -9.38
N HIS A 50 11.96 -6.47 -8.72
CA HIS A 50 11.63 -5.06 -8.52
C HIS A 50 12.58 -4.35 -7.55
N ILE A 51 12.57 -3.01 -7.60
CA ILE A 51 13.30 -2.14 -6.66
C ILE A 51 12.79 -2.29 -5.23
N LYS A 52 13.67 -2.08 -4.22
CA LYS A 52 13.37 -2.32 -2.79
C LYS A 52 12.04 -1.73 -2.31
N ARG A 53 11.71 -0.49 -2.71
CA ARG A 53 10.45 0.15 -2.30
C ARG A 53 9.20 -0.57 -2.81
N ARG A 54 9.25 -1.13 -4.03
CA ARG A 54 8.16 -1.93 -4.61
C ARG A 54 8.02 -3.23 -3.83
N VAL A 55 9.14 -3.92 -3.57
CA VAL A 55 9.18 -5.15 -2.75
C VAL A 55 8.57 -4.93 -1.35
N ILE A 56 8.93 -3.84 -0.66
CA ILE A 56 8.34 -3.52 0.65
C ILE A 56 6.84 -3.30 0.52
N PHE A 57 6.39 -2.52 -0.47
CA PHE A 57 4.96 -2.29 -0.68
C PHE A 57 4.20 -3.59 -0.97
N THR A 58 4.74 -4.46 -1.83
CA THR A 58 4.17 -5.78 -2.11
C THR A 58 4.06 -6.61 -0.84
N ILE A 59 5.10 -6.65 0.02
CA ILE A 59 5.02 -7.35 1.31
C ILE A 59 3.85 -6.81 2.14
N LEU A 60 3.69 -5.49 2.26
CA LEU A 60 2.57 -4.91 3.01
C LEU A 60 1.21 -5.20 2.38
N HIS A 61 1.14 -5.24 1.05
CA HIS A 61 -0.07 -5.58 0.29
C HIS A 61 -0.51 -7.02 0.56
N GLU A 62 0.42 -7.97 0.47
CA GLU A 62 0.15 -9.37 0.78
C GLU A 62 -0.25 -9.59 2.24
N LEU A 63 0.41 -8.87 3.18
CA LEU A 63 0.02 -8.89 4.59
C LEU A 63 -1.39 -8.31 4.81
N ALA A 64 -1.79 -7.31 4.04
CA ALA A 64 -3.15 -6.77 4.09
C ALA A 64 -4.19 -7.81 3.63
N HIS A 65 -3.91 -8.58 2.58
CA HIS A 65 -4.78 -9.70 2.20
C HIS A 65 -4.94 -10.73 3.33
N ILE A 66 -3.86 -11.05 4.05
CA ILE A 66 -3.93 -11.97 5.20
C ILE A 66 -4.82 -11.40 6.29
N ALA A 67 -4.56 -10.16 6.70
CA ALA A 67 -5.26 -9.51 7.79
C ALA A 67 -6.75 -9.32 7.51
N ALA A 68 -7.11 -8.96 6.28
CA ALA A 68 -8.45 -8.50 5.93
C ALA A 68 -9.33 -9.58 5.27
N HIS A 69 -8.74 -10.47 4.47
CA HIS A 69 -9.51 -11.31 3.54
C HIS A 69 -9.32 -12.80 3.80
N PHE A 70 -8.08 -13.26 3.97
CA PHE A 70 -7.84 -14.68 4.20
C PHE A 70 -8.34 -15.14 5.57
N ASN A 71 -8.11 -14.35 6.62
CA ASN A 71 -8.61 -14.65 7.97
C ASN A 71 -10.14 -14.52 8.10
N THR A 72 -10.81 -13.88 7.13
CA THR A 72 -12.27 -13.67 7.13
C THR A 72 -13.01 -14.68 6.25
N GLY A 73 -12.31 -15.68 5.71
CA GLY A 73 -12.89 -16.75 4.88
C GLY A 73 -13.00 -16.41 3.39
N ARG A 74 -12.56 -15.23 2.95
CA ARG A 74 -12.66 -14.74 1.56
C ARG A 74 -11.52 -15.23 0.65
N SER A 75 -10.99 -16.41 0.94
CA SER A 75 -9.73 -16.91 0.34
C SER A 75 -9.87 -17.19 -1.16
N ASN A 76 -11.02 -17.69 -1.59
CA ASN A 76 -11.28 -18.01 -2.99
C ASN A 76 -11.44 -16.73 -3.84
N GLU A 77 -12.07 -15.71 -3.28
CA GLU A 77 -12.27 -14.41 -3.90
C GLU A 77 -10.96 -13.67 -4.09
N VAL A 78 -10.04 -13.75 -3.11
CA VAL A 78 -8.69 -13.19 -3.24
C VAL A 78 -7.89 -13.93 -4.31
N ALA A 79 -7.88 -15.27 -4.29
CA ALA A 79 -7.16 -16.05 -5.29
C ALA A 79 -7.65 -15.74 -6.73
N LEU A 80 -8.96 -15.54 -6.90
CA LEU A 80 -9.55 -15.12 -8.17
C LEU A 80 -9.19 -13.68 -8.54
N ALA A 81 -9.09 -12.77 -7.56
CA ALA A 81 -8.68 -11.39 -7.76
C ALA A 81 -7.25 -11.30 -8.32
N CYS A 82 -6.31 -12.00 -7.68
CA CYS A 82 -4.90 -12.00 -8.09
C CYS A 82 -4.70 -12.64 -9.48
N ALA A 83 -5.52 -13.62 -9.87
CA ALA A 83 -5.41 -14.32 -11.15
C ALA A 83 -5.88 -13.51 -12.37
N ASN A 84 -6.76 -12.52 -12.18
CA ASN A 84 -7.52 -11.92 -13.29
C ASN A 84 -7.07 -10.51 -13.73
N ASN A 85 -5.92 -9.98 -13.29
CA ASN A 85 -5.42 -8.67 -13.72
C ASN A 85 -6.40 -7.49 -13.54
N TYR A 86 -7.43 -7.63 -12.71
CA TYR A 86 -8.41 -6.58 -12.49
C TYR A 86 -7.98 -5.70 -11.31
N GLN A 87 -7.15 -4.68 -11.59
CA GLN A 87 -6.78 -3.62 -10.63
C GLN A 87 -8.00 -2.91 -9.99
N SER A 88 -9.21 -3.11 -10.54
CA SER A 88 -10.46 -2.58 -10.01
C SER A 88 -11.24 -3.55 -9.11
N ASN A 89 -10.67 -4.72 -8.76
CA ASN A 89 -11.30 -5.61 -7.79
C ASN A 89 -11.36 -4.93 -6.41
N PRO A 90 -12.54 -4.87 -5.75
CA PRO A 90 -12.67 -4.27 -4.42
C PRO A 90 -11.67 -4.80 -3.39
N LEU A 91 -11.32 -6.09 -3.43
CA LEU A 91 -10.33 -6.70 -2.54
C LEU A 91 -8.92 -6.18 -2.79
N GLU A 92 -8.54 -5.99 -4.04
CA GLU A 92 -7.25 -5.42 -4.42
C GLU A 92 -7.16 -3.94 -4.03
N ILE A 93 -8.26 -3.20 -4.21
CA ILE A 93 -8.36 -1.81 -3.76
C ILE A 93 -8.22 -1.74 -2.24
N GLU A 94 -8.94 -2.58 -1.51
CA GLU A 94 -8.90 -2.64 -0.05
C GLU A 94 -7.48 -2.98 0.47
N ALA A 95 -6.83 -3.99 -0.12
CA ALA A 95 -5.46 -4.35 0.22
C ALA A 95 -4.46 -3.22 -0.08
N ASN A 96 -4.62 -2.52 -1.21
CA ASN A 96 -3.80 -1.35 -1.53
C ASN A 96 -3.98 -0.20 -0.53
N VAL A 97 -5.21 0.07 -0.10
CA VAL A 97 -5.50 1.10 0.92
C VAL A 97 -4.85 0.69 2.25
N MET A 98 -5.03 -0.55 2.70
CA MET A 98 -4.40 -1.03 3.94
C MET A 98 -2.87 -1.04 3.87
N ALA A 99 -2.28 -1.47 2.75
CA ALA A 99 -0.84 -1.41 2.54
C ALA A 99 -0.31 0.02 2.65
N SER A 100 -1.05 1.00 2.10
CA SER A 100 -0.70 2.42 2.20
C SER A 100 -0.74 2.92 3.65
N LEU A 101 -1.68 2.43 4.46
CA LEU A 101 -1.79 2.73 5.89
C LEU A 101 -0.66 2.09 6.70
N PHE A 102 -0.26 0.85 6.38
CA PHE A 102 0.92 0.24 6.99
C PHE A 102 2.21 0.96 6.61
N TYR A 103 2.29 1.49 5.38
CA TYR A 103 3.47 2.19 4.89
C TYR A 103 3.60 3.58 5.53
N ILE A 104 2.51 4.37 5.57
CA ILE A 104 2.43 5.65 6.28
C ILE A 104 1.11 5.71 7.03
N ASN A 105 1.13 5.39 8.33
CA ASN A 105 -0.08 5.45 9.14
C ASN A 105 -0.58 6.89 9.36
N ASN A 106 -1.80 7.04 9.91
CA ASN A 106 -2.40 8.35 10.11
C ASN A 106 -1.57 9.23 11.06
N GLU A 107 -1.04 8.67 12.14
CA GLU A 107 -0.22 9.42 13.11
C GLU A 107 1.06 9.98 12.48
N ARG A 108 1.73 9.20 11.64
CA ARG A 108 2.91 9.62 10.89
C ARG A 108 2.58 10.69 9.86
N MET A 109 1.41 10.59 9.22
CA MET A 109 0.94 11.63 8.30
C MET A 109 0.66 12.95 9.05
N VAL A 110 -0.04 12.90 10.18
CA VAL A 110 -0.27 14.07 11.06
C VAL A 110 1.06 14.67 11.50
N TRP A 111 2.02 13.83 11.92
CA TRP A 111 3.36 14.29 12.28
C TRP A 111 4.03 15.03 11.13
N HIS A 112 3.98 14.49 9.91
CA HIS A 112 4.55 15.16 8.74
C HIS A 112 3.93 16.54 8.48
N LEU A 113 2.60 16.63 8.53
CA LEU A 113 1.85 17.87 8.29
C LEU A 113 2.13 18.92 9.37
N LYS A 114 2.11 18.53 10.67
CA LYS A 114 2.43 19.43 11.79
C LYS A 114 3.87 19.97 11.73
N ASN A 115 4.80 19.17 11.23
CA ASN A 115 6.20 19.58 11.05
C ASN A 115 6.44 20.33 9.73
N LYS A 116 5.38 20.70 9.00
CA LYS A 116 5.44 21.49 7.76
C LYS A 116 6.36 20.88 6.69
N HIS A 117 6.48 19.55 6.68
CA HIS A 117 7.22 18.88 5.63
C HIS A 117 6.56 19.19 4.27
N SER A 118 7.36 19.35 3.24
CA SER A 118 6.91 19.40 1.85
C SER A 118 6.58 18.01 1.33
N TYR A 119 5.80 17.94 0.25
CA TYR A 119 5.50 16.68 -0.44
C TYR A 119 6.76 15.85 -0.74
N GLU A 120 7.83 16.50 -1.20
CA GLU A 120 9.11 15.84 -1.47
C GLU A 120 9.83 15.34 -0.21
N GLN A 121 9.78 16.09 0.89
CA GLN A 121 10.33 15.64 2.17
C GLN A 121 9.59 14.43 2.71
N ILE A 122 8.26 14.40 2.63
CA ILE A 122 7.46 13.21 3.02
C ILE A 122 7.84 12.02 2.13
N LYS A 123 7.96 12.23 0.82
CA LYS A 123 8.34 11.16 -0.11
C LYS A 123 9.68 10.54 0.25
N GLN A 124 10.70 11.38 0.49
CA GLN A 124 12.05 10.94 0.81
C GLN A 124 12.13 10.25 2.18
N ALA A 125 11.53 10.85 3.22
CA ALA A 125 11.55 10.32 4.58
C ALA A 125 10.88 8.95 4.71
N ASN A 126 9.97 8.61 3.80
CA ASN A 126 9.26 7.34 3.80
C ASN A 126 9.77 6.37 2.72
N THR A 127 10.63 6.80 1.79
CA THR A 127 11.07 5.99 0.64
C THR A 127 9.89 5.50 -0.24
N ILE A 128 8.80 6.27 -0.27
CA ILE A 128 7.56 5.93 -0.99
C ILE A 128 7.62 6.43 -2.45
N SER A 129 6.87 5.79 -3.35
CA SER A 129 6.71 6.29 -4.72
C SER A 129 5.81 7.52 -4.79
N ASP A 130 5.96 8.33 -5.85
CA ASP A 130 5.13 9.51 -6.06
C ASP A 130 3.62 9.18 -6.11
N ASN A 131 3.23 8.21 -6.92
CA ASN A 131 1.83 7.81 -7.05
C ASN A 131 1.25 7.29 -5.72
N ALA A 132 2.04 6.50 -4.97
CA ALA A 132 1.59 5.96 -3.68
C ALA A 132 1.46 7.04 -2.61
N LEU A 133 2.36 8.03 -2.57
CA LEU A 133 2.23 9.17 -1.67
C LEU A 133 1.01 10.03 -2.03
N PHE A 134 0.81 10.31 -3.31
CA PHE A 134 -0.33 11.08 -3.80
C PHE A 134 -1.65 10.42 -3.36
N ASN A 135 -1.82 9.14 -3.64
CA ASN A 135 -3.03 8.39 -3.24
C ASN A 135 -3.20 8.38 -1.72
N ARG A 136 -2.11 8.12 -0.98
CA ARG A 136 -2.16 8.07 0.49
C ARG A 136 -2.59 9.41 1.09
N LEU A 137 -2.15 10.53 0.52
CA LEU A 137 -2.57 11.87 0.93
C LEU A 137 -4.02 12.16 0.52
N VAL A 138 -4.45 11.74 -0.67
CA VAL A 138 -5.85 11.91 -1.10
C VAL A 138 -6.78 11.16 -0.16
N ASP A 139 -6.45 9.92 0.18
CA ASP A 139 -7.24 9.11 1.12
C ASP A 139 -7.22 9.74 2.52
N PHE A 140 -6.07 10.28 2.94
CA PHE A 140 -5.98 10.99 4.21
C PHE A 140 -6.89 12.21 4.25
N VAL A 141 -6.89 13.03 3.19
CA VAL A 141 -7.73 14.22 3.11
C VAL A 141 -9.21 13.81 3.12
N HIS A 142 -9.57 12.89 2.22
CA HIS A 142 -10.94 12.43 2.02
C HIS A 142 -11.57 11.87 3.30
N TYR A 143 -10.82 11.10 4.09
CA TYR A 143 -11.37 10.41 5.27
C TYR A 143 -11.06 11.05 6.63
N ARG A 144 -10.10 11.98 6.71
CA ARG A 144 -9.65 12.54 8.01
C ARG A 144 -9.64 14.06 8.09
N ILE A 145 -9.68 14.77 6.97
CA ILE A 145 -9.51 16.23 6.94
C ILE A 145 -10.79 16.96 6.58
N LEU A 146 -11.58 16.46 5.62
CA LEU A 146 -12.76 17.16 5.14
C LEU A 146 -13.64 17.61 6.32
N SER A 147 -14.05 18.87 6.27
CA SER A 147 -14.94 19.49 7.26
C SER A 147 -16.34 18.88 7.20
N TYR A 148 -17.18 19.18 8.19
CA TYR A 148 -18.57 18.71 8.20
C TYR A 148 -19.32 19.11 6.92
N ASP A 149 -19.12 20.34 6.41
CA ASP A 149 -19.78 20.81 5.18
C ASP A 149 -19.24 20.09 3.93
N GLU A 150 -17.94 19.79 3.90
CA GLU A 150 -17.35 19.00 2.81
C GLU A 150 -17.77 17.53 2.87
N HIS A 151 -18.13 17.00 4.06
CA HIS A 151 -18.75 15.69 4.21
C HIS A 151 -20.20 15.62 3.73
N LEU A 152 -20.87 16.75 3.50
CA LEU A 152 -22.21 16.79 2.90
C LEU A 152 -22.17 16.62 1.36
N LEU A 153 -20.98 16.73 0.75
CA LEU A 153 -20.78 16.43 -0.68
C LEU A 153 -20.93 14.93 -0.94
N ASP A 154 -21.29 14.55 -2.17
CA ASP A 154 -21.26 13.14 -2.56
C ASP A 154 -19.80 12.60 -2.62
N ASP A 155 -19.64 11.27 -2.54
CA ASP A 155 -18.32 10.62 -2.52
C ASP A 155 -17.41 11.06 -3.67
N GLN A 156 -17.99 11.28 -4.87
CA GLN A 156 -17.22 11.68 -6.05
C GLN A 156 -16.72 13.12 -5.92
N GLN A 157 -17.56 14.01 -5.40
CA GLN A 157 -17.22 15.41 -5.11
C GLN A 157 -16.18 15.51 -4.00
N GLN A 158 -16.34 14.77 -2.90
CA GLN A 158 -15.37 14.71 -1.81
C GLN A 158 -13.99 14.28 -2.32
N ARG A 159 -13.95 13.21 -3.13
CA ARG A 159 -12.70 12.71 -3.69
C ARG A 159 -12.04 13.71 -4.65
N ARG A 160 -12.82 14.48 -5.43
CA ARG A 160 -12.30 15.56 -6.28
C ARG A 160 -11.71 16.70 -5.46
N ALA A 161 -12.38 17.12 -4.38
CA ALA A 161 -11.85 18.14 -3.47
C ALA A 161 -10.52 17.70 -2.84
N ALA A 162 -10.44 16.44 -2.38
CA ALA A 162 -9.21 15.86 -1.86
C ALA A 162 -8.06 15.85 -2.90
N ILE A 163 -8.35 15.45 -4.14
CA ILE A 163 -7.38 15.49 -5.25
C ILE A 163 -6.86 16.92 -5.48
N ASP A 164 -7.74 17.91 -5.49
CA ASP A 164 -7.35 19.30 -5.74
C ASP A 164 -6.44 19.84 -4.62
N LEU A 165 -6.80 19.60 -3.36
CA LEU A 165 -6.00 19.98 -2.20
C LEU A 165 -4.61 19.33 -2.23
N VAL A 166 -4.53 18.02 -2.47
CA VAL A 166 -3.24 17.31 -2.57
C VAL A 166 -2.42 17.79 -3.78
N THR A 167 -3.07 18.10 -4.89
CA THR A 167 -2.40 18.65 -6.08
C THR A 167 -1.79 20.02 -5.80
N LYS A 168 -2.51 20.89 -5.09
CA LYS A 168 -2.00 22.19 -4.61
C LYS A 168 -0.82 21.99 -3.67
N TYR A 169 -0.93 21.07 -2.72
CA TYR A 169 0.15 20.75 -1.78
C TYR A 169 1.41 20.21 -2.45
N LYS A 170 1.25 19.31 -3.42
CA LYS A 170 2.35 18.82 -4.26
C LYS A 170 3.07 19.95 -5.02
N ARG A 171 2.35 21.01 -5.38
CA ARG A 171 2.91 22.21 -6.03
C ARG A 171 3.53 23.22 -5.05
N GLY A 172 3.63 22.88 -3.77
CA GLY A 172 4.23 23.71 -2.73
C GLY A 172 3.26 24.64 -2.01
N ASN A 173 1.95 24.50 -2.22
CA ASN A 173 0.96 25.24 -1.44
C ASN A 173 0.78 24.57 -0.07
N ASN A 174 0.95 25.32 1.02
CA ASN A 174 0.88 24.76 2.37
C ASN A 174 -0.55 24.64 2.94
N ILE A 175 -1.60 24.78 2.13
CA ILE A 175 -3.02 24.73 2.55
C ILE A 175 -3.37 23.51 3.39
N LEU A 176 -2.76 22.34 3.14
CA LEU A 176 -3.01 21.13 3.95
C LEU A 176 -2.54 21.26 5.41
N GLN A 177 -1.60 22.17 5.71
CA GLN A 177 -1.09 22.40 7.05
C GLN A 177 -2.13 23.14 7.92
N GLU A 178 -3.00 23.94 7.31
CA GLU A 178 -4.03 24.74 7.99
C GLU A 178 -5.12 23.89 8.65
N TYR A 179 -5.27 22.63 8.25
CA TYR A 179 -6.29 21.71 8.79
C TYR A 179 -5.90 21.03 10.12
N TYR A 180 -4.69 21.29 10.63
CA TYR A 180 -4.16 20.65 11.85
C TYR A 180 -3.62 21.63 12.90
N ASP A 181 -3.65 22.93 12.59
CA ASP A 181 -3.42 24.01 13.55
C ASP A 181 -4.70 24.25 14.38
#